data_AF-A0A075MRX6-F1
#
_entry.id   AF-A0A075MRX6-F1
#
_cell.length_a   1.000
_cell.length_b   1.000
_cell.length_c   1.000
_cell.angle_alpha   90.00
_cell.angle_beta   90.00
_cell.angle_gamma   90.00
#
_symmetry.space_group_name_H-M   'P 1'
#
loop_
_entity.id
_entity.type
_entity.pdbx_description
1 polymer ?
#
loop_
_entity_poly.entity_id
_entity_poly.type
_entity_poly.pdbx_seq_one_letter_code
_entity_poly.pdbx_strand_id
1 'polypeptide(L)'
;MPAREFAFRIKLSSEEQERELASYLSSLSADDVLFGLRFAYNRYTAASGGYLMPGRKSMVKRETHLLSADQAKWRLNNWKTMIRTYRDKGYSYPTISRIKKQLQKIAAGKK
;
A
#
# COMPACT_ATOMS: atom_id res chain seq x y z
N MET A 1 -25.83 17.55 19.27
CA MET A 1 -24.76 16.84 20.02
C MET A 1 -23.76 17.89 20.48
N PRO A 2 -23.35 17.94 21.75
CA PRO A 2 -22.35 18.92 22.20
C PRO A 2 -21.02 18.69 21.47
N ALA A 3 -20.36 19.78 21.08
CA ALA A 3 -19.02 19.72 20.52
C ALA A 3 -18.08 19.11 21.56
N ARG A 4 -17.35 18.05 21.18
CA ARG A 4 -16.33 17.41 22.01
C ARG A 4 -14.98 17.93 21.55
N GLU A 5 -14.30 18.64 22.43
CA GLU A 5 -12.97 19.16 22.17
C GLU A 5 -11.91 18.17 22.69
N PHE A 6 -10.83 18.01 21.91
CA PHE A 6 -9.69 17.20 22.29
C PHE A 6 -8.42 18.04 22.10
N ALA A 7 -7.66 18.23 23.18
CA ALA A 7 -6.40 18.97 23.15
C ALA A 7 -5.25 18.03 23.51
N PHE A 8 -4.16 18.08 22.75
CA PHE A 8 -2.95 17.33 23.02
C PHE A 8 -1.72 18.20 22.71
N ARG A 9 -0.60 17.91 23.38
CA ARG A 9 0.66 18.65 23.21
C ARG A 9 1.67 17.78 22.48
N ILE A 10 2.28 18.32 21.44
CA ILE A 10 3.36 17.68 20.69
C ILE A 10 4.63 18.52 20.88
N LYS A 11 5.77 17.86 21.12
CA LYS A 11 7.07 18.52 21.06
C LYS A 11 7.56 18.50 19.62
N LEU A 12 7.73 19.67 19.02
CA LEU A 12 8.26 19.82 17.67
C LEU A 12 9.77 20.06 17.74
N SER A 13 10.50 19.57 16.75
CA SER A 13 11.97 19.64 16.72
C SER A 13 12.50 20.81 15.89
N SER A 14 11.68 21.41 15.03
CA SER A 14 12.06 22.57 14.21
C SER A 14 10.89 23.54 14.00
N GLU A 15 11.21 24.81 13.72
CA GLU A 15 10.23 25.83 13.34
C GLU A 15 9.48 25.50 12.04
N GLU A 16 10.13 24.78 11.12
CA GLU A 16 9.51 24.34 9.87
C GLU A 16 8.37 23.36 10.13
N GLN A 17 8.56 22.40 11.04
CA GLN A 17 7.52 21.46 11.45
C GLN A 17 6.32 22.18 12.07
N GLU A 18 6.58 23.24 12.84
CA GLU A 18 5.54 24.07 13.44
C GLU A 18 4.72 24.79 12.37
N ARG A 19 5.37 25.47 11.43
CA ARG A 19 4.69 26.17 10.34
C ARG A 19 3.86 25.23 9.49
N GLU A 20 4.42 24.07 9.14
CA GLU A 20 3.75 23.07 8.34
C GLU A 20 2.51 22.51 9.07
N LEU A 21 2.66 22.09 10.33
CA LEU A 21 1.56 21.54 11.11
C LEU A 21 0.45 22.58 11.34
N ALA A 22 0.81 23.84 11.64
CA ALA A 22 -0.15 24.93 11.80
C ALA A 22 -0.91 25.20 10.49
N SER A 23 -0.22 25.17 9.35
CA SER A 23 -0.86 25.36 8.03
C SER A 23 -1.87 24.25 7.72
N TYR A 24 -1.55 23.00 8.05
CA TYR A 24 -2.44 21.86 7.83
C TYR A 24 -3.65 21.90 8.77
N LEU A 25 -3.44 22.12 10.06
CA LEU A 25 -4.52 22.12 11.05
C LEU A 25 -5.46 23.31 10.92
N SER A 26 -5.00 24.45 10.37
CA SER A 26 -5.85 25.60 10.07
C SER A 26 -6.68 25.42 8.79
N SER A 27 -6.22 24.55 7.87
CA SER A 27 -6.85 24.38 6.55
C SER A 27 -7.74 23.14 6.45
N LEU A 28 -7.46 22.09 7.24
CA LEU A 28 -8.14 20.80 7.15
C LEU A 28 -9.32 20.69 8.12
N SER A 29 -10.37 19.98 7.69
CA SER A 29 -11.47 19.62 8.59
C SER A 29 -11.05 18.54 9.59
N ALA A 30 -11.83 18.37 10.66
CA ALA A 30 -11.59 17.29 11.62
C ALA A 30 -11.60 15.89 10.97
N ASP A 31 -12.46 15.68 9.97
CA ASP A 31 -12.55 14.41 9.25
C ASP A 31 -11.29 14.14 8.40
N ASP A 32 -10.74 15.16 7.75
CA ASP A 32 -9.51 15.05 6.97
C ASP A 32 -8.30 14.75 7.87
N VAL A 33 -8.22 15.43 9.02
CA VAL A 33 -7.18 15.18 10.03
C VAL A 33 -7.28 13.74 10.55
N LEU A 34 -8.49 13.28 10.89
CA LEU A 34 -8.72 11.90 11.32
C LEU A 34 -8.38 10.88 10.25
N PHE A 35 -8.67 11.18 8.98
CA PHE A 35 -8.30 10.32 7.86
C PHE A 35 -6.77 10.17 7.75
N GLY A 36 -6.03 11.29 7.79
CA GLY A 36 -4.57 11.29 7.75
C GLY A 36 -3.96 10.53 8.94
N LEU A 37 -4.45 10.78 10.14
CA LEU A 37 -4.00 10.09 11.35
C LEU A 37 -4.32 8.59 11.32
N ARG A 38 -5.50 8.19 10.84
CA ARG A 38 -5.88 6.78 10.68
C ARG A 38 -4.92 6.06 9.74
N PHE A 39 -4.56 6.69 8.62
CA PHE A 39 -3.57 6.13 7.69
C PHE A 39 -2.19 5.98 8.35
N ALA A 40 -1.71 7.03 9.03
CA ALA A 40 -0.43 7.01 9.74
C ALA A 40 -0.40 5.92 10.83
N TYR A 41 -1.46 5.82 11.62
CA TYR A 41 -1.62 4.82 12.68
C TYR A 41 -1.59 3.40 12.14
N ASN A 42 -2.37 3.12 11.08
CA ASN A 42 -2.40 1.79 10.45
C ASN A 42 -1.03 1.40 9.89
N ARG A 43 -0.32 2.36 9.27
CA ARG A 43 1.04 2.13 8.76
C ARG A 43 2.02 1.83 9.90
N TYR A 44 2.00 2.62 10.96
CA TYR A 44 2.85 2.42 12.14
C TYR A 44 2.59 1.05 12.78
N THR A 45 1.32 0.70 12.99
CA THR A 45 0.91 -0.58 13.58
C THR A 45 1.34 -1.76 12.70
N ALA A 46 1.17 -1.67 11.38
CA ALA A 46 1.61 -2.71 10.48
C ALA A 46 3.14 -2.87 10.47
N ALA A 47 3.89 -1.77 10.53
CA ALA A 47 5.35 -1.79 10.57
C ALA A 47 5.89 -2.36 11.88
N SER A 48 5.39 -1.86 13.02
CA SER A 48 5.78 -2.32 14.36
C SER A 48 5.37 -3.76 14.63
N GLY A 49 4.21 -4.20 14.12
CA GLY A 49 3.74 -5.58 14.22
C GLY A 49 4.37 -6.56 13.22
N GLY A 50 5.29 -6.12 12.35
CA GLY A 50 5.97 -6.98 11.36
C GLY A 50 5.14 -7.37 10.13
N TYR A 51 3.91 -6.87 10.00
CA TYR A 51 3.02 -7.11 8.85
C TYR A 51 3.38 -6.28 7.61
N LEU A 52 4.08 -5.15 7.82
CA LEU A 52 4.62 -4.30 6.77
C LEU A 52 6.14 -4.24 6.93
N MET A 53 6.88 -4.68 5.90
CA MET A 53 8.32 -4.50 5.82
C MET A 53 8.61 -3.33 4.87
N PRO A 54 8.96 -2.13 5.38
CA PRO A 54 9.30 -0.99 4.54
C PRO A 54 10.43 -1.35 3.56
N GLY A 55 10.36 -0.86 2.32
CA GLY A 55 11.33 -1.18 1.27
C GLY A 55 11.09 -2.53 0.55
N ARG A 56 10.30 -3.45 1.10
CA ARG A 56 9.98 -4.73 0.44
C ARG A 56 8.83 -4.56 -0.56
N LYS A 57 9.05 -4.97 -1.82
CA LYS A 57 7.96 -5.06 -2.81
C LYS A 57 6.93 -6.09 -2.36
N SER A 58 5.63 -5.78 -2.54
CA SER A 58 4.56 -6.76 -2.32
C SER A 58 4.76 -7.99 -3.21
N MET A 59 4.24 -9.15 -2.78
CA MET A 59 4.34 -10.39 -3.56
C MET A 59 3.86 -10.20 -5.00
N VAL A 60 2.79 -9.43 -5.20
CA VAL A 60 2.28 -9.08 -6.54
C VAL A 60 3.32 -8.28 -7.33
N LYS A 61 3.82 -7.16 -6.77
CA LYS A 61 4.81 -6.32 -7.46
C LYS A 61 6.11 -7.07 -7.74
N ARG A 62 6.55 -7.96 -6.84
CA ARG A 62 7.73 -8.80 -7.05
C ARG A 62 7.60 -9.68 -8.28
N GLU A 63 6.41 -10.22 -8.54
CA GLU A 63 6.16 -11.09 -9.69
C GLU A 63 5.90 -10.32 -11.00
N THR A 64 5.53 -9.04 -10.95
CA THR A 64 4.97 -8.32 -12.12
C THR A 64 5.74 -7.09 -12.55
N HIS A 65 6.57 -6.47 -11.68
CA HIS A 65 7.14 -5.13 -11.91
C HIS A 65 8.03 -5.05 -13.17
N LEU A 66 8.84 -6.08 -13.43
CA LEU A 66 9.83 -6.10 -14.51
C LEU A 66 9.40 -6.94 -15.73
N LEU A 67 8.13 -7.37 -15.79
CA LEU A 67 7.67 -8.16 -16.93
C LEU A 67 7.42 -7.29 -18.16
N SER A 68 7.85 -7.77 -19.32
CA SER A 68 7.39 -7.29 -20.62
C SER A 68 5.98 -7.79 -20.94
N ALA A 69 5.33 -7.18 -21.94
CA ALA A 69 4.01 -7.61 -22.40
C ALA A 69 4.02 -9.09 -22.85
N ASP A 70 5.05 -9.52 -23.57
CA ASP A 70 5.17 -10.89 -24.07
C ASP A 70 5.42 -11.91 -22.96
N GLN A 71 6.26 -11.56 -21.98
CA GLN A 71 6.44 -12.39 -20.79
C GLN A 71 5.14 -12.52 -19.99
N ALA A 72 4.34 -11.45 -19.91
CA ALA A 72 3.04 -11.49 -19.25
C ALA A 72 2.05 -12.38 -20.01
N LYS A 73 1.98 -12.27 -21.35
CA LYS A 73 1.16 -13.13 -22.21
C LYS A 73 1.56 -14.60 -22.07
N TRP A 74 2.86 -14.91 -22.10
CA TRP A 74 3.36 -16.27 -21.92
C TRP A 74 2.92 -16.86 -20.58
N ARG A 75 3.01 -16.10 -19.48
CA ARG A 75 2.56 -16.56 -18.15
C ARG A 75 1.05 -16.78 -18.09
N LEU A 76 0.25 -15.97 -18.79
CA LEU A 76 -1.20 -16.14 -18.88
C LEU A 76 -1.58 -17.38 -19.70
N ASN A 77 -0.85 -17.67 -20.78
CA ASN A 77 -1.08 -18.87 -21.58
C ASN A 77 -0.70 -20.14 -20.79
N ASN A 78 0.32 -20.06 -19.92
CA ASN A 78 0.80 -21.15 -19.08
C ASN A 78 0.23 -21.11 -17.64
N TRP A 79 -0.97 -20.55 -17.46
CA TRP A 79 -1.47 -20.17 -16.13
C TRP A 79 -1.60 -21.32 -15.13
N LYS A 80 -1.99 -22.53 -15.57
CA LYS A 80 -2.10 -23.69 -14.66
C LYS A 80 -0.76 -24.03 -13.99
N THR A 81 0.32 -24.01 -14.77
CA THR A 81 1.69 -24.20 -14.26
C THR A 81 2.07 -23.08 -13.30
N MET A 82 1.75 -21.83 -13.66
CA MET A 82 2.02 -20.67 -12.80
C MET A 82 1.31 -20.77 -11.44
N ILE A 83 0.05 -21.22 -11.41
CA ILE A 83 -0.68 -21.45 -10.15
C ILE A 83 0.11 -22.41 -9.26
N ARG A 84 0.56 -23.55 -9.78
CA ARG A 84 1.35 -24.53 -9.01
C ARG A 84 2.62 -23.88 -8.45
N THR A 85 3.42 -23.23 -9.28
CA THR A 85 4.63 -22.53 -8.84
C THR A 85 4.36 -21.47 -7.77
N TYR A 86 3.25 -20.73 -7.85
CA TYR A 86 2.89 -19.76 -6.83
C TYR A 86 2.44 -20.40 -5.52
N ARG A 87 1.72 -21.54 -5.60
CA ARG A 87 1.32 -22.31 -4.42
C ARG A 87 2.55 -22.89 -3.71
N ASP A 88 3.52 -23.40 -4.45
CA ASP A 88 4.77 -23.93 -3.90
C ASP A 88 5.60 -22.83 -3.20
N LYS A 89 5.53 -21.59 -3.70
CA LYS A 89 6.11 -20.39 -3.04
C LYS A 89 5.32 -19.91 -1.82
N GLY A 90 4.24 -20.59 -1.43
CA GLY A 90 3.39 -20.23 -0.30
C GLY A 90 2.41 -19.10 -0.57
N TYR A 91 2.14 -18.73 -1.82
CA TYR A 91 1.18 -17.65 -2.11
C TYR A 91 -0.26 -18.13 -1.88
N SER A 92 -1.04 -17.26 -1.23
CA SER A 92 -2.49 -17.45 -1.09
C SER A 92 -3.20 -17.29 -2.44
N TYR A 93 -4.31 -17.99 -2.64
CA TYR A 93 -5.13 -17.84 -3.86
C TYR A 93 -5.57 -16.39 -4.13
N PRO A 94 -5.92 -15.57 -3.11
CA PRO A 94 -6.15 -14.13 -3.31
C PRO A 94 -4.94 -13.40 -3.92
N THR A 95 -3.72 -13.73 -3.49
CA THR A 95 -2.48 -13.16 -4.04
C THR A 95 -2.29 -13.58 -5.50
N ILE A 96 -2.49 -14.86 -5.80
CA ILE A 96 -2.40 -15.42 -7.16
C ILE A 96 -3.40 -14.75 -8.10
N SER A 97 -4.63 -14.53 -7.64
CA SER A 97 -5.66 -13.79 -8.39
C SER A 97 -5.22 -12.36 -8.70
N ARG A 98 -4.64 -11.65 -7.73
CA ARG A 98 -4.10 -10.29 -7.93
C ARG A 98 -2.93 -10.26 -8.92
N ILE A 99 -2.05 -11.27 -8.89
CA ILE A 99 -0.98 -11.43 -9.89
C ILE A 99 -1.59 -11.58 -11.29
N LYS A 100 -2.61 -12.44 -11.45
CA LYS A 100 -3.29 -12.64 -12.75
C LYS A 100 -3.84 -11.33 -13.32
N LYS A 101 -4.56 -10.57 -12.49
CA LYS A 101 -5.13 -9.26 -12.89
C LYS A 101 -4.05 -8.30 -13.35
N GLN A 102 -2.91 -8.28 -12.67
CA GLN A 102 -1.80 -7.41 -13.04
C GLN A 102 -1.10 -7.87 -14.32
N LEU A 103 -0.95 -9.17 -14.55
CA LEU A 103 -0.44 -9.72 -15.81
C LEU A 103 -1.34 -9.34 -16.99
N GLN A 104 -2.67 -9.39 -16.83
CA GLN A 104 -3.61 -8.97 -17.87
C GLN A 104 -3.43 -7.49 -18.25
N LYS A 105 -3.22 -6.61 -17.27
CA LYS A 105 -2.93 -5.19 -17.52
C LYS A 105 -1.63 -4.99 -18.31
N ILE A 106 -0.56 -5.68 -17.90
CA ILE A 106 0.75 -5.61 -18.58
C ILE A 106 0.66 -6.15 -20.00
N ALA A 107 -0.01 -7.30 -20.20
CA ALA A 107 -0.19 -7.91 -21.52
C ALA A 107 -0.99 -7.01 -22.49
N ALA A 108 -1.90 -6.19 -21.95
CA ALA A 108 -2.67 -5.21 -22.70
C ALA A 108 -1.95 -3.87 -22.93
N GLY A 109 -0.68 -3.73 -22.51
CA GLY A 109 0.10 -2.49 -22.65
C GLY A 109 -0.36 -1.37 -21.70
N LYS A 110 -1.26 -1.65 -20.76
CA LYS A 110 -1.75 -0.69 -19.75
C LYS A 110 -0.90 -0.81 -18.50
N LYS A 111 0.31 -0.25 -18.52
CA LYS A 111 1.24 -0.29 -17.38
C LYS A 111 1.10 0.93 -16.49
#